data_AF-A0A1M7CD40-F1
#
_entry.id   AF-A0A1M7CD40-F1
#
_cell.length_a   1.000
_cell.length_b   1.000
_cell.length_c   1.000
_cell.angle_alpha   90.00
_cell.angle_beta   90.00
_cell.angle_gamma   90.00
#
_symmetry.space_group_name_H-M   'P 1'
#
loop_
_entity.id
_entity.type
_entity.pdbx_description
1 polymer ?
#
loop_
_entity_poly.entity_id
_entity_poly.type
_entity_poly.pdbx_seq_one_letter_code
_entity_poly.pdbx_strand_id
1 'polypeptide(L)'
;MSATPHPQEARDENGHLIRELHGVTLASIVEYLHGRYGWPGLDQRLRMNCFAVNPSVKSALAFLRRTPWARTKVEELYIQTRTAEVLGK
;
A
#
# COMPACT_ATOMS: atom_id res chain seq x y z
N MET A 1 -22.71 -11.02 21.79
CA MET A 1 -21.27 -10.70 21.66
C MET A 1 -20.92 -10.76 20.18
N SER A 2 -21.14 -9.67 19.46
CA SER A 2 -20.90 -9.61 18.01
C SER A 2 -19.53 -8.97 17.83
N ALA A 3 -18.49 -9.79 17.68
CA ALA A 3 -17.18 -9.29 17.30
C ALA A 3 -17.28 -8.86 15.83
N THR A 4 -17.47 -7.56 15.60
CA THR A 4 -17.29 -6.96 14.28
C THR A 4 -15.87 -7.32 13.82
N PRO A 5 -15.68 -7.96 12.66
CA PRO A 5 -14.33 -8.23 12.17
C PRO A 5 -13.65 -6.88 11.96
N HIS A 6 -12.68 -6.57 12.83
CA HIS A 6 -11.92 -5.35 12.69
C HIS A 6 -11.02 -5.52 11.45
N PRO A 7 -10.93 -4.52 10.56
CA PRO A 7 -10.03 -4.55 9.39
C PRO A 7 -8.54 -4.76 9.74
N GLN A 8 -8.21 -4.78 11.04
CA GLN A 8 -6.89 -5.03 11.61
C GLN A 8 -6.53 -6.52 11.72
N GLU A 9 -7.45 -7.44 11.46
CA GLU A 9 -7.23 -8.90 11.57
C GLU A 9 -7.09 -9.61 10.21
N ALA A 10 -7.00 -8.86 9.11
CA ALA A 10 -6.80 -9.44 7.79
C ALA A 10 -5.46 -10.18 7.72
N ARG A 11 -5.54 -11.50 7.56
CA ARG A 11 -4.40 -12.40 7.46
C ARG A 11 -4.13 -12.73 5.99
N ASP A 12 -2.88 -12.68 5.55
CA ASP A 12 -2.53 -13.18 4.22
C ASP A 12 -2.62 -14.73 4.17
N GLU A 13 -2.36 -15.31 2.99
CA GLU A 13 -2.41 -16.76 2.73
C GLU A 13 -1.55 -17.59 3.71
N ASN A 14 -0.49 -17.00 4.28
CA ASN A 14 0.39 -17.61 5.27
C ASN A 14 -0.05 -17.37 6.73
N GLY A 15 -1.18 -16.68 6.94
CA GLY A 15 -1.72 -16.39 8.27
C GLY A 15 -1.14 -15.16 8.96
N HIS A 16 -0.24 -14.37 8.32
CA HIS A 16 0.33 -13.17 8.94
C HIS A 16 -0.57 -11.96 8.80
N LEU A 17 -0.53 -11.07 9.80
CA LEU A 17 -1.27 -9.82 9.78
C LEU A 17 -0.72 -8.89 8.71
N ILE A 18 -1.57 -8.53 7.74
CA ILE A 18 -1.22 -7.62 6.65
C ILE A 18 -0.73 -6.26 7.17
N ARG A 19 -1.28 -5.80 8.31
CA ARG A 19 -0.92 -4.53 8.95
C ARG A 19 0.53 -4.47 9.44
N GLU A 20 1.15 -5.63 9.66
CA GLU A 20 2.49 -5.72 10.23
C GLU A 20 3.58 -5.67 9.15
N LEU A 21 3.17 -5.66 7.86
CA LEU A 21 4.06 -5.57 6.70
C LEU A 21 5.23 -6.57 6.83
N HIS A 22 4.97 -7.78 7.33
CA HIS A 22 5.99 -8.71 7.78
C HIS A 22 6.94 -9.08 6.62
N GLY A 23 8.16 -8.52 6.63
CA GLY A 23 9.15 -8.68 5.56
C GLY A 23 8.83 -7.94 4.25
N VAL A 24 7.79 -7.10 4.21
CA VAL A 24 7.42 -6.33 3.02
C VAL A 24 8.21 -5.05 2.98
N THR A 25 9.05 -4.89 1.95
CA THR A 25 9.81 -3.65 1.78
C THR A 25 8.97 -2.56 1.14
N LEU A 26 9.33 -1.30 1.37
CA LEU A 26 8.69 -0.16 0.70
C LEU A 26 8.75 -0.27 -0.83
N ALA A 27 9.80 -0.88 -1.37
CA ALA A 27 9.92 -1.14 -2.81
C ALA A 27 8.82 -2.11 -3.27
N SER A 28 8.67 -3.23 -2.57
CA SER A 28 7.63 -4.24 -2.83
C SER A 28 6.23 -3.65 -2.72
N ILE A 29 5.98 -2.75 -1.75
CA ILE A 29 4.69 -2.05 -1.62
C ILE A 29 4.41 -1.21 -2.87
N VAL A 30 5.37 -0.39 -3.30
CA VAL A 30 5.20 0.49 -4.46
C VAL A 30 5.01 -0.35 -5.72
N GLU A 31 5.82 -1.39 -5.93
CA GLU A 31 5.68 -2.32 -7.06
C GLU A 31 4.32 -3.02 -7.06
N TYR A 32 3.86 -3.53 -5.92
CA TYR A 32 2.55 -4.16 -5.81
C TYR A 32 1.41 -3.18 -6.15
N LEU A 33 1.44 -1.98 -5.56
CA LEU A 33 0.42 -0.96 -5.80
C LEU A 33 0.42 -0.46 -7.24
N HIS A 34 1.60 -0.29 -7.85
CA HIS A 34 1.70 0.08 -9.26
C HIS A 34 1.18 -1.03 -10.17
N GLY A 35 1.34 -2.30 -9.77
CA GLY A 35 0.97 -3.45 -10.60
C GLY A 35 -0.54 -3.60 -10.63
N ARG A 36 -1.19 -3.26 -9.52
CA ARG A 36 -2.64 -3.30 -9.38
C ARG A 36 -3.34 -2.08 -9.97
N TYR A 37 -2.87 -0.87 -9.68
CA TYR A 37 -3.57 0.38 -10.02
C TYR A 37 -2.93 1.18 -11.17
N GLY A 38 -1.68 0.89 -11.51
CA GLY A 38 -0.86 1.75 -12.35
C GLY A 38 -0.49 3.07 -11.66
N TRP A 39 0.47 3.77 -12.25
CA TRP A 39 0.85 5.13 -11.83
C TRP A 39 -0.30 6.14 -11.83
N PRO A 40 -1.17 6.23 -12.85
CA PRO A 40 -2.29 7.17 -12.83
C PRO A 40 -3.32 6.83 -11.73
N GLY A 41 -3.54 5.55 -11.43
CA GLY A 41 -4.43 5.15 -10.33
C GLY A 41 -3.86 5.52 -8.96
N LEU A 42 -2.53 5.43 -8.80
CA LEU A 42 -1.84 5.89 -7.60
C LEU A 42 -1.91 7.41 -7.45
N ASP A 43 -1.69 8.17 -8.53
CA ASP A 43 -1.85 9.62 -8.51
C ASP A 43 -3.29 10.03 -8.14
N GLN A 44 -4.31 9.39 -8.71
CA GLN A 44 -5.70 9.73 -8.38
C GLN A 44 -6.03 9.52 -6.90
N ARG A 45 -5.48 8.46 -6.28
CA ARG A 45 -5.76 8.09 -4.88
C ARG A 45 -4.92 8.87 -3.88
N LEU A 46 -3.62 9.03 -4.17
CA LEU A 46 -2.65 9.61 -3.25
C LEU A 46 -2.37 11.09 -3.56
N ARG A 47 -2.65 11.54 -4.78
CA ARG A 47 -2.40 12.91 -5.30
C ARG A 47 -0.98 13.35 -5.02
N MET A 48 -0.01 12.53 -5.40
CA MET A 48 1.41 12.79 -5.19
C MET A 48 2.13 12.96 -6.53
N ASN A 49 2.89 14.06 -6.65
CA ASN A 49 3.62 14.39 -7.87
C ASN A 49 4.60 13.30 -8.32
N CYS A 50 5.13 12.47 -7.40
CA CYS A 50 6.03 11.36 -7.76
C CYS A 50 5.34 10.26 -8.58
N PHE A 51 4.01 10.19 -8.56
CA PHE A 51 3.22 9.25 -9.38
C PHE A 51 2.66 9.90 -10.66
N ALA A 52 2.64 11.24 -10.73
CA ALA A 52 2.17 11.98 -11.90
C ALA A 52 3.30 12.32 -12.89
N VAL A 53 4.48 12.72 -12.39
CA VAL A 53 5.58 13.26 -13.22
C VAL A 53 6.74 12.28 -13.26
N ASN A 54 6.99 11.69 -14.44
CA ASN A 54 8.01 10.65 -14.67
C ASN A 54 8.00 9.53 -13.63
N PRO A 55 6.85 8.85 -13.47
CA PRO A 55 6.67 7.91 -12.39
C PRO A 55 7.57 6.68 -12.57
N SER A 56 8.36 6.40 -11.54
CA SER A 56 9.23 5.22 -11.49
C SER A 56 9.42 4.78 -10.05
N VAL A 57 9.63 3.48 -9.83
CA VAL A 57 9.85 2.91 -8.49
C VAL A 57 11.01 3.61 -7.79
N LYS A 58 12.11 3.88 -8.51
CA LYS A 58 13.27 4.58 -7.96
C LYS A 58 12.96 6.02 -7.53
N SER A 59 12.22 6.78 -8.35
CA SER A 59 11.82 8.15 -8.00
C SER A 59 10.83 8.19 -6.83
N ALA A 60 9.87 7.27 -6.81
CA ALA A 60 8.91 7.12 -5.73
C ALA A 60 9.64 6.79 -4.42
N LEU A 61 10.56 5.81 -4.42
CA LEU A 61 11.35 5.47 -3.23
C LEU A 61 12.20 6.64 -2.74
N ALA A 62 12.84 7.38 -3.64
CA ALA A 62 13.61 8.57 -3.27
C ALA A 62 12.72 9.64 -2.61
N PHE A 63 11.50 9.84 -3.12
CA PHE A 63 10.51 10.74 -2.55
C PHE A 63 10.01 10.26 -1.18
N LEU A 64 9.57 9.00 -1.08
CA LEU A 64 9.03 8.40 0.16
C LEU A 64 10.10 8.26 1.27
N ARG A 65 11.39 8.26 0.91
CA ARG A 65 12.50 8.36 1.87
C ARG A 65 12.63 9.75 2.48
N ARG A 66 12.38 10.79 1.69
CA ARG A 66 12.46 12.20 2.11
C ARG A 66 11.17 12.72 2.73
N THR A 67 10.04 12.06 2.46
CA THR A 67 8.71 12.51 2.87
C THR A 67 8.00 11.42 3.68
N PRO A 68 8.18 11.39 5.02
CA PRO A 68 7.65 10.31 5.88
C PRO A 68 6.12 10.19 5.83
N TRP A 69 5.39 11.30 5.85
CA TRP A 69 3.93 11.28 5.78
C TRP A 69 3.40 10.64 4.47
N ALA A 70 4.15 10.77 3.38
CA ALA A 70 3.79 10.17 2.10
C ALA A 70 4.01 8.66 2.13
N ARG A 71 5.07 8.19 2.81
CA ARG A 71 5.30 6.76 3.06
C ARG A 71 4.13 6.14 3.80
N THR A 72 3.70 6.75 4.90
CA THR A 72 2.58 6.24 5.70
C THR A 72 1.32 6.10 4.86
N LYS A 73 0.99 7.10 4.02
CA LYS A 73 -0.18 7.00 3.11
C LYS A 73 -0.07 5.85 2.10
N VAL A 74 1.13 5.60 1.58
CA VAL A 74 1.38 4.48 0.65
C VAL A 74 1.23 3.13 1.36
N GLU A 75 1.76 3.01 2.58
CA GLU A 75 1.62 1.83 3.43
C GLU A 75 0.15 1.58 3.80
N GLU A 76 -0.60 2.62 4.18
CA GLU A 76 -2.03 2.53 4.48
C GLU A 76 -2.85 2.08 3.25
N LEU A 77 -2.54 2.60 2.06
CA LEU A 77 -3.21 2.17 0.83
C LEU A 77 -2.92 0.70 0.52
N TYR A 78 -1.69 0.25 0.76
CA TYR A 78 -1.31 -1.15 0.60
C TYR A 78 -2.07 -2.06 1.56
N ILE A 79 -2.13 -1.72 2.84
CA ILE A 79 -2.89 -2.47 3.84
C ILE A 79 -4.37 -2.52 3.44
N GLN A 80 -4.98 -1.40 3.09
CA GLN A 80 -6.38 -1.37 2.65
C GLN A 80 -6.63 -2.25 1.43
N THR A 81 -5.72 -2.23 0.45
CA THR A 81 -5.83 -3.02 -0.77
C THR A 81 -5.73 -4.52 -0.46
N ARG A 82 -4.71 -4.93 0.29
CA ARG A 82 -4.49 -6.33 0.69
C ARG A 82 -5.60 -6.84 1.60
N THR A 83 -6.07 -6.02 2.53
CA THR A 83 -7.21 -6.33 3.39
C THR A 83 -8.49 -6.51 2.57
N ALA A 84 -8.75 -5.65 1.58
CA ALA A 84 -9.91 -5.79 0.70
C ALA A 84 -9.85 -7.10 -0.12
N GLU A 85 -8.66 -7.45 -0.64
CA GLU A 85 -8.45 -8.73 -1.34
C GLU A 85 -8.77 -9.94 -0.46
N VAL A 86 -8.23 -9.96 0.77
CA VAL A 86 -8.43 -11.07 1.71
C VAL A 86 -9.89 -11.18 2.15
N LEU A 87 -10.56 -10.04 2.32
CA LEU A 87 -11.98 -10.00 2.66
C LEU A 87 -12.90 -10.31 1.46
N GLY A 88 -12.35 -10.57 0.28
CA GLY A 88 -13.11 -10.96 -0.91
C GLY A 88 -14.04 -9.87 -1.44
N LYS A 89 -13.70 -8.59 -1.22
CA LYS A 89 -14.44 -7.43 -1.75
C LYS A 89 -13.80 -6.86 -3.01
#